data_AF-A0A1S3QB38-F1
#
_entry.id   AF-A0A1S3QB38-F1
#
_cell.length_a   1.000
_cell.length_b   1.000
_cell.length_c   1.000
_cell.angle_alpha   90.00
_cell.angle_beta   90.00
_cell.angle_gamma   90.00
#
_symmetry.space_group_name_H-M   'P 1'
#
loop_
_entity.id
_entity.type
_entity.pdbx_description
1 polymer ?
#
loop_
_entity_poly.entity_id
_entity_poly.type
_entity_poly.pdbx_seq_one_letter_code
_entity_poly.pdbx_strand_id
1 'polypeptide(L)'
;MEHIRTPKVEQVRLLDRFSNKSTSGRLHLTATHLIFVESNAAAAQEIWILHHHIGSVEKLSLTTSGCPLVIQCRNFRVVHFVVQRERDCHDIYSSLLRLLRPVSYEELYAFSYNPKQNEQQREEGWQLIDLGAEFERMGVPCDQWQLTDVNRNYKICETYPRDLYVPITASKPIIVGSSKFRSKGRFPVLTYFYQEKKAAVCRCSQPLSGFSARCLEDESMLQAISKANHNSRFVYVMDTRPKLNAMANRAAGKGYENEDNYSNIRFQFVGIENIHVMRTSLQKLLEVVGTRSLSVNDYLLGLESCGWLRHVKAVVDAAIFLTKVRPWASNPLLFYRSS
;
A
#
# COMPACT_ATOMS: atom_id res chain seq x y z
N MET A 1 4.55 -20.57 -22.04
CA MET A 1 5.33 -21.80 -21.80
C MET A 1 6.79 -21.67 -22.21
N GLU A 2 7.15 -20.74 -23.09
CA GLU A 2 8.54 -20.56 -23.59
C GLU A 2 9.60 -20.31 -22.51
N HIS A 3 9.22 -19.89 -21.30
CA HIS A 3 10.17 -19.60 -20.21
C HIS A 3 10.30 -20.73 -19.18
N ILE A 4 9.60 -21.86 -19.37
CA ILE A 4 9.62 -22.99 -18.44
C ILE A 4 10.58 -24.04 -18.99
N ARG A 5 11.70 -24.26 -18.30
CA ARG A 5 12.71 -25.25 -18.71
C ARG A 5 12.30 -26.68 -18.34
N THR A 6 11.83 -26.84 -17.10
CA THR A 6 11.42 -28.14 -16.56
C THR A 6 10.00 -28.03 -16.03
N PRO A 7 8.98 -28.44 -16.82
CA PRO A 7 7.58 -28.25 -16.47
C PRO A 7 7.10 -29.17 -15.35
N LYS A 8 7.84 -30.26 -15.09
CA LYS A 8 7.49 -31.27 -14.10
C LYS A 8 8.74 -31.87 -13.49
N VAL A 9 8.79 -31.94 -12.16
CA VAL A 9 9.85 -32.59 -11.40
C VAL A 9 9.22 -33.62 -10.46
N GLU A 10 9.72 -34.84 -10.55
CA GLU A 10 9.31 -35.98 -9.73
C GLU A 10 10.10 -36.02 -8.41
N GLN A 11 9.53 -36.69 -7.39
CA GLN A 11 10.19 -36.96 -6.11
C GLN A 11 10.67 -35.71 -5.36
N VAL A 12 9.95 -34.59 -5.49
CA VAL A 12 10.19 -33.38 -4.69
C VAL A 12 9.64 -33.61 -3.29
N ARG A 13 10.41 -33.26 -2.27
CA ARG A 13 9.94 -33.32 -0.87
C ARG A 13 9.46 -31.95 -0.42
N LEU A 14 8.22 -31.86 0.02
CA LEU A 14 7.69 -30.74 0.78
C LEU A 14 8.00 -30.96 2.27
N LEU A 15 8.65 -30.01 2.92
CA LEU A 15 8.96 -30.10 4.35
C LEU A 15 7.85 -29.42 5.16
N ASP A 16 7.37 -30.11 6.19
CA ASP A 16 6.44 -29.53 7.15
C ASP A 16 7.16 -28.49 8.03
N ARG A 17 6.49 -27.38 8.31
CA ARG A 17 7.11 -26.26 9.02
C ARG A 17 7.23 -26.51 10.52
N PHE A 18 6.27 -27.20 11.12
CA PHE A 18 6.14 -27.35 12.57
C PHE A 18 6.63 -28.72 13.08
N SER A 19 6.89 -29.64 12.16
CA SER A 19 7.40 -30.97 12.45
C SER A 19 8.55 -31.35 11.53
N ASN A 20 9.24 -32.43 11.88
CA ASN A 20 10.27 -33.02 11.03
C ASN A 20 9.70 -33.91 9.91
N LYS A 21 8.38 -33.87 9.67
CA LYS A 21 7.74 -34.64 8.61
C LYS A 21 8.03 -34.01 7.24
N SER A 22 8.09 -34.86 6.23
CA SER A 22 8.18 -34.44 4.84
C SER A 22 7.29 -35.30 3.96
N THR A 23 6.64 -34.68 3.00
CA THR A 23 5.76 -35.34 2.03
C THR A 23 6.45 -35.39 0.68
N SER A 24 6.50 -36.56 0.05
CA SER A 24 7.04 -36.72 -1.30
C SER A 24 5.93 -36.53 -2.34
N GLY A 25 6.24 -35.82 -3.41
CA GLY A 25 5.27 -35.48 -4.44
C GLY A 25 5.92 -35.05 -5.75
N ARG A 26 5.06 -34.54 -6.62
CA ARG A 26 5.41 -34.00 -7.94
C ARG A 26 5.22 -32.51 -7.93
N LEU A 27 6.18 -31.79 -8.48
CA LEU A 27 6.12 -30.34 -8.63
C LEU A 27 5.91 -30.01 -10.11
N HIS A 28 4.80 -29.36 -10.40
CA HIS A 28 4.42 -28.90 -11.72
C HIS A 28 4.57 -27.39 -11.82
N LEU A 29 5.22 -26.91 -12.87
CA LEU A 29 5.37 -25.50 -13.16
C LEU A 29 4.55 -25.14 -14.40
N THR A 30 3.62 -24.21 -14.25
CA THR A 30 2.79 -23.66 -15.34
C THR A 30 3.12 -22.18 -15.55
N ALA A 31 2.47 -21.53 -16.52
CA ALA A 31 2.65 -20.09 -16.74
C ALA A 31 2.11 -19.22 -15.60
N THR A 32 1.22 -19.74 -14.76
CA THR A 32 0.46 -18.97 -13.76
C THR A 32 0.58 -19.51 -12.35
N HIS A 33 0.85 -20.81 -12.21
CA HIS A 33 0.90 -21.53 -10.93
C HIS A 33 2.12 -22.44 -10.84
N LEU A 34 2.62 -22.61 -9.62
CA LEU A 34 3.40 -23.74 -9.16
C LEU A 34 2.47 -24.68 -8.38
N ILE A 35 2.40 -25.95 -8.77
CA ILE A 35 1.47 -26.92 -8.21
C ILE A 35 2.26 -28.11 -7.66
N PHE A 36 2.11 -28.41 -6.38
CA PHE A 36 2.66 -29.61 -5.76
C PHE A 36 1.54 -30.64 -5.55
N VAL A 37 1.76 -31.87 -6.00
CA VAL A 37 0.80 -32.99 -5.89
C VAL A 37 1.45 -34.12 -5.11
N GLU A 38 0.89 -34.47 -3.96
CA GLU A 38 1.37 -35.58 -3.13
C GLU A 38 1.26 -36.94 -3.85
N SER A 39 2.28 -37.80 -3.69
CA SER A 39 2.36 -39.08 -4.42
C SER A 39 1.48 -40.21 -3.85
N ASN A 40 0.98 -40.11 -2.61
CA ASN A 40 0.61 -41.31 -1.84
C ASN A 40 -0.71 -41.24 -1.05
N ALA A 41 -1.75 -40.56 -1.56
CA ALA A 41 -3.07 -40.59 -0.93
C ALA A 41 -4.21 -40.80 -1.95
N ALA A 42 -5.22 -41.58 -1.56
CA ALA A 42 -6.48 -41.77 -2.30
C ALA A 42 -7.25 -40.45 -2.54
N ALA A 43 -6.91 -39.41 -1.75
CA ALA A 43 -7.21 -38.00 -1.99
C ALA A 43 -5.89 -37.22 -1.89
N ALA A 44 -5.08 -37.25 -2.95
CA ALA A 44 -3.79 -36.57 -3.00
C ALA A 44 -3.95 -35.08 -2.67
N GLN A 45 -3.27 -34.61 -1.63
CA GLN A 45 -3.29 -33.21 -1.28
C GLN A 45 -2.52 -32.42 -2.35
N GLU A 46 -3.17 -31.38 -2.88
CA GLU A 46 -2.54 -30.45 -3.81
C GLU A 46 -2.27 -29.10 -3.14
N ILE A 47 -1.11 -28.53 -3.43
CA ILE A 47 -0.75 -27.18 -3.00
C ILE A 47 -0.54 -26.34 -4.25
N TRP A 48 -1.35 -25.29 -4.36
CA TRP A 48 -1.33 -24.35 -5.48
C TRP A 48 -0.74 -23.03 -5.02
N ILE A 49 0.32 -22.59 -5.68
CA ILE A 49 0.98 -21.31 -5.45
C ILE A 49 0.92 -20.51 -6.74
N LEU A 50 0.10 -19.46 -6.77
CA LEU A 50 0.06 -18.55 -7.90
C LEU A 50 1.35 -17.74 -7.94
N HIS A 51 1.92 -17.55 -9.14
CA HIS A 51 3.20 -16.83 -9.28
C HIS A 51 3.13 -15.42 -8.70
N HIS A 52 2.02 -14.71 -8.89
CA HIS A 52 1.84 -13.36 -8.33
C HIS A 52 1.74 -13.34 -6.79
N HIS A 53 1.49 -14.48 -6.14
CA HIS A 53 1.58 -14.61 -4.69
C HIS A 53 3.01 -14.86 -4.21
N ILE A 54 3.96 -15.21 -5.07
CA ILE A 54 5.35 -15.39 -4.66
C ILE A 54 5.97 -14.00 -4.43
N GLY A 55 6.56 -13.83 -3.24
CA GLY A 55 7.31 -12.64 -2.84
C GLY A 55 8.80 -12.80 -3.16
N SER A 56 9.38 -13.93 -2.77
CA SER A 56 10.76 -14.30 -3.09
C SER A 56 10.89 -15.81 -3.28
N VAL A 57 11.96 -16.19 -4.00
CA VAL A 57 12.39 -17.57 -4.18
C VAL A 57 13.89 -17.64 -3.90
N GLU A 58 14.31 -18.59 -3.06
CA GLU A 58 15.70 -18.77 -2.66
C GLU A 58 16.13 -20.21 -2.91
N LYS A 59 17.23 -20.39 -3.64
CA LYS A 59 17.88 -21.69 -3.84
C LYS A 59 19.06 -21.80 -2.88
N LEU A 60 18.97 -22.69 -1.90
CA LEU A 60 20.03 -22.91 -0.92
C LEU A 60 21.09 -23.87 -1.46
N SER A 61 22.24 -23.92 -0.76
CA SER A 61 23.34 -24.84 -1.06
C SER A 61 22.88 -26.30 -1.11
N LEU A 62 23.47 -27.07 -2.02
CA LEU A 62 23.22 -28.50 -2.14
C LEU A 62 23.56 -29.20 -0.82
N THR A 63 22.65 -30.05 -0.36
CA THR A 63 22.83 -30.89 0.83
C THR A 63 22.90 -32.35 0.43
N THR A 64 23.26 -33.24 1.35
CA THR A 64 23.18 -34.70 1.17
C THR A 64 21.75 -35.18 0.89
N SER A 65 20.75 -34.37 1.22
CA SER A 65 19.33 -34.64 1.03
C SER A 65 18.75 -34.08 -0.27
N GLY A 66 19.55 -33.38 -1.08
CA GLY A 66 19.11 -32.66 -2.27
C GLY A 66 19.27 -31.14 -2.13
N CYS A 67 18.75 -30.40 -3.12
CA CYS A 67 18.84 -28.95 -3.21
C CYS A 67 17.58 -28.29 -2.62
N PRO A 68 17.70 -27.52 -1.51
CA PRO A 68 16.55 -26.84 -0.92
C PRO A 68 16.13 -25.62 -1.75
N LEU A 69 14.83 -25.49 -1.97
CA LEU A 69 14.17 -24.36 -2.63
C LEU A 69 13.12 -23.78 -1.67
N VAL A 70 13.32 -22.56 -1.23
CA VAL A 70 12.42 -21.85 -0.31
C VAL A 70 11.61 -20.83 -1.09
N ILE A 71 10.29 -20.90 -0.96
CA ILE A 71 9.36 -19.97 -1.61
C ILE A 71 8.60 -19.22 -0.53
N GLN A 72 8.82 -17.93 -0.47
CA GLN A 72 8.13 -17.04 0.45
C GLN A 72 7.01 -16.33 -0.30
N CYS A 73 5.78 -16.51 0.16
CA CYS A 73 4.60 -15.92 -0.43
C CYS A 73 4.24 -14.59 0.24
N ARG A 74 3.59 -13.70 -0.50
CA ARG A 74 3.07 -12.40 -0.05
C ARG A 74 1.97 -12.51 1.00
N ASN A 75 1.41 -13.71 1.19
CA ASN A 75 0.43 -14.05 2.23
C ASN A 75 1.07 -14.67 3.49
N PHE A 76 2.36 -14.41 3.72
CA PHE A 76 3.15 -14.89 4.86
C PHE A 76 3.36 -16.42 4.94
N ARG A 77 2.93 -17.18 3.92
CA ARG A 77 3.28 -18.60 3.80
C ARG A 77 4.71 -18.76 3.30
N VAL A 78 5.47 -19.61 3.97
CA VAL A 78 6.80 -20.03 3.52
C VAL A 78 6.74 -21.52 3.23
N VAL A 79 7.12 -21.89 2.01
CA VAL A 79 7.07 -23.26 1.50
C VAL A 79 8.49 -23.74 1.27
N HIS A 80 8.83 -24.89 1.86
CA HIS A 80 10.17 -25.47 1.78
C HIS A 80 10.11 -26.73 0.93
N PHE A 81 10.69 -26.68 -0.27
CA PHE A 81 10.90 -27.85 -1.10
C PHE A 81 12.34 -28.34 -1.02
N VAL A 82 12.54 -29.64 -1.19
CA VAL A 82 13.84 -30.24 -1.44
C VAL A 82 13.75 -31.02 -2.75
N VAL A 83 14.47 -30.53 -3.74
CA VAL A 83 14.54 -31.14 -5.07
C VAL A 83 15.78 -32.02 -5.13
N GLN A 84 15.65 -33.28 -5.54
CA GLN A 84 16.73 -34.26 -5.47
C GLN A 84 17.95 -33.87 -6.32
N ARG A 85 17.71 -33.40 -7.56
CA ARG A 85 18.77 -33.01 -8.50
C ARG A 85 18.96 -31.50 -8.49
N GLU A 86 20.21 -31.07 -8.35
CA GLU A 86 20.58 -29.66 -8.39
C GLU A 86 20.15 -29.00 -9.71
N ARG A 87 20.37 -29.69 -10.85
CA ARG A 87 19.96 -29.22 -12.18
C ARG A 87 18.46 -28.90 -12.26
N ASP A 88 17.60 -29.81 -11.79
CA ASP A 88 16.15 -29.62 -11.82
C ASP A 88 15.75 -28.45 -10.91
N CYS A 89 16.39 -28.34 -9.74
CA CYS A 89 16.17 -27.22 -8.82
C CYS A 89 16.56 -25.88 -9.45
N HIS A 90 17.71 -25.83 -10.14
CA HIS A 90 18.17 -24.65 -10.85
C HIS A 90 17.20 -24.26 -11.98
N ASP A 91 16.72 -25.23 -12.76
CA ASP A 91 15.76 -24.96 -13.85
C ASP A 91 14.42 -24.43 -13.32
N ILE A 92 13.91 -24.98 -12.20
CA ILE A 92 12.72 -24.43 -11.50
C ILE A 92 13.00 -23.00 -11.04
N TYR A 93 14.12 -22.78 -10.34
CA TYR A 93 14.49 -21.47 -9.78
C TYR A 93 14.59 -20.39 -10.87
N SER A 94 15.30 -20.67 -11.96
CA SER A 94 15.45 -19.75 -13.09
C SER A 94 14.12 -19.48 -13.80
N SER A 95 13.27 -20.49 -13.97
CA SER A 95 11.95 -20.34 -14.57
C SER A 95 11.05 -19.45 -13.69
N LEU A 96 11.04 -19.67 -12.38
CA LEU A 96 10.31 -18.83 -11.42
C LEU A 96 10.82 -17.38 -11.44
N LEU A 97 12.14 -17.15 -11.41
CA LEU A 97 12.68 -15.79 -11.45
C LEU A 97 12.23 -14.99 -12.69
N ARG A 98 12.14 -15.63 -13.86
CA ARG A 98 11.63 -14.98 -15.08
C ARG A 98 10.13 -14.72 -14.99
N LEU A 99 9.33 -15.72 -14.56
CA LEU A 99 7.87 -15.61 -14.46
C LEU A 99 7.43 -14.57 -13.41
N LEU A 100 8.27 -14.32 -12.39
CA LEU A 100 8.01 -13.32 -11.34
C LEU A 100 8.44 -11.89 -11.73
N ARG A 101 9.09 -11.72 -12.88
CA ARG A 101 9.57 -10.43 -13.40
C ARG A 101 9.00 -10.18 -14.80
N PRO A 102 7.69 -9.90 -14.91
CA PRO A 102 7.10 -9.48 -16.17
C PRO A 102 7.74 -8.16 -16.63
N VAL A 103 8.10 -8.07 -17.91
CA VAL A 103 8.76 -6.88 -18.49
C VAL A 103 7.77 -5.89 -19.11
N SER A 104 6.55 -6.34 -19.41
CA SER A 104 5.45 -5.52 -19.90
C SER A 104 4.15 -5.83 -19.15
N TYR A 105 3.16 -4.95 -19.24
CA TYR A 105 1.88 -5.15 -18.56
C TYR A 105 1.12 -6.35 -19.11
N GLU A 106 1.22 -6.60 -20.42
CA GLU A 106 0.55 -7.69 -21.14
C GLU A 106 1.00 -9.07 -20.66
N GLU A 107 2.20 -9.17 -20.06
CA GLU A 107 2.69 -10.41 -19.44
C GLU A 107 2.02 -10.71 -18.09
N LEU A 108 1.33 -9.75 -17.46
CA LEU A 108 0.65 -9.98 -16.19
C LEU A 108 -0.54 -10.93 -16.36
N TYR A 109 -0.76 -11.76 -15.36
CA TYR A 109 -1.90 -12.71 -15.35
C TYR A 109 -3.25 -12.02 -15.58
N ALA A 110 -3.41 -10.78 -15.14
CA ALA A 110 -4.64 -10.00 -15.34
C ALA A 110 -5.05 -9.86 -16.82
N PHE A 111 -4.11 -9.88 -17.77
CA PHE A 111 -4.39 -9.75 -19.20
C PHE A 111 -4.63 -11.08 -19.91
N SER A 112 -4.20 -12.20 -19.31
CA SER A 112 -4.43 -13.55 -19.84
C SER A 112 -5.55 -14.30 -19.13
N TYR A 113 -5.99 -13.80 -17.96
CA TYR A 113 -7.08 -14.37 -17.19
C TYR A 113 -8.41 -14.15 -17.92
N ASN A 114 -9.09 -15.25 -18.26
CA ASN A 114 -10.44 -15.23 -18.80
C ASN A 114 -11.33 -16.20 -18.02
N PRO A 115 -12.12 -15.71 -17.05
CA PRO A 115 -13.05 -16.53 -16.28
C PRO A 115 -14.30 -16.98 -17.05
N LYS A 116 -14.36 -16.76 -18.38
CA LYS A 116 -15.55 -16.96 -19.22
C LYS A 116 -16.73 -16.07 -18.81
N GLN A 117 -16.45 -14.92 -18.20
CA GLN A 117 -17.45 -13.87 -17.98
C GLN A 117 -17.82 -13.24 -19.32
N ASN A 118 -19.10 -12.92 -19.50
CA ASN A 118 -19.52 -12.14 -20.66
C ASN A 118 -19.11 -10.66 -20.49
N GLU A 119 -19.17 -9.88 -21.58
CA GLU A 119 -18.75 -8.48 -21.57
C GLU A 119 -19.57 -7.63 -20.58
N GLN A 120 -20.85 -7.92 -20.42
CA GLN A 120 -21.73 -7.22 -19.49
C GLN A 120 -21.30 -7.41 -18.03
N GLN A 121 -21.05 -8.64 -17.59
CA GLN A 121 -20.59 -8.95 -16.24
C GLN A 121 -19.26 -8.26 -15.92
N ARG A 122 -18.38 -8.16 -16.92
CA ARG A 122 -17.11 -7.45 -16.78
C ARG A 122 -17.33 -5.96 -16.60
N GLU A 123 -18.23 -5.36 -17.38
CA GLU A 123 -18.58 -3.95 -17.30
C GLU A 123 -19.23 -3.61 -15.95
N GLU A 124 -20.15 -4.44 -15.46
CA GLU A 124 -20.75 -4.33 -14.12
C GLU A 124 -19.68 -4.34 -13.01
N GLY A 125 -18.63 -5.16 -13.18
CA GLY A 125 -17.49 -5.19 -12.25
C GLY A 125 -16.68 -3.88 -12.22
N TRP A 126 -16.52 -3.20 -13.36
CA TRP A 126 -15.83 -1.90 -13.43
C TRP A 126 -16.70 -0.75 -12.92
N GLN A 127 -18.01 -0.81 -13.15
CA GLN A 127 -18.99 0.20 -12.73
C GLN A 127 -19.43 0.05 -11.27
N LEU A 128 -19.00 -1.02 -10.57
CA LEU A 128 -19.33 -1.27 -9.17
C LEU A 128 -19.05 -0.08 -8.25
N ILE A 129 -17.98 0.67 -8.52
CA ILE A 129 -17.57 1.82 -7.72
C ILE A 129 -17.73 3.09 -8.56
N ASP A 130 -18.81 3.82 -8.31
CA ASP A 130 -19.02 5.17 -8.85
C ASP A 130 -18.62 6.22 -7.81
N LEU A 131 -17.54 6.95 -8.10
CA LEU A 131 -17.05 8.01 -7.22
C LEU A 131 -18.00 9.22 -7.18
N GLY A 132 -18.73 9.51 -8.26
CA GLY A 132 -19.73 10.56 -8.28
C GLY A 132 -20.86 10.25 -7.29
N ALA A 133 -21.39 9.03 -7.37
CA ALA A 133 -22.39 8.55 -6.42
C ALA A 133 -21.89 8.55 -4.96
N GLU A 134 -20.61 8.25 -4.71
CA GLU A 134 -20.04 8.30 -3.35
C GLU A 134 -19.96 9.73 -2.80
N PHE A 135 -19.62 10.72 -3.63
CA PHE A 135 -19.68 12.13 -3.21
C PHE A 135 -21.11 12.62 -3.01
N GLU A 136 -22.05 12.22 -3.88
CA GLU A 136 -23.48 12.50 -3.71
C GLU A 136 -24.04 11.89 -2.41
N ARG A 137 -23.61 10.66 -2.05
CA ARG A 137 -23.96 10.01 -0.78
C ARG A 137 -23.50 10.82 0.43
N MET A 138 -22.39 11.56 0.32
CA MET A 138 -21.91 12.49 1.34
C MET A 138 -22.58 13.87 1.28
N GLY A 139 -23.47 14.10 0.31
CA GLY A 139 -24.13 15.39 0.07
C GLY A 139 -23.21 16.41 -0.59
N VAL A 140 -22.28 15.98 -1.46
CA VAL A 140 -21.34 16.84 -2.19
C VAL A 140 -21.56 16.64 -3.70
N PRO A 141 -21.66 17.71 -4.52
CA PRO A 141 -21.42 19.13 -4.21
C PRO A 141 -22.50 19.75 -3.31
N CYS A 142 -22.13 20.80 -2.57
CA CYS A 142 -22.99 21.55 -1.65
C CYS A 142 -22.61 23.03 -1.62
N ASP A 143 -23.16 23.79 -0.67
CA ASP A 143 -22.87 25.22 -0.44
C ASP A 143 -21.43 25.51 0.01
N GLN A 144 -20.67 24.49 0.43
CA GLN A 144 -19.26 24.62 0.82
C GLN A 144 -18.27 24.02 -0.19
N TRP A 145 -18.65 22.98 -0.92
CA TRP A 145 -17.75 22.16 -1.73
C TRP A 145 -18.28 21.98 -3.16
N GLN A 146 -17.40 22.10 -4.14
CA GLN A 146 -17.71 21.97 -5.57
C GLN A 146 -16.76 21.01 -6.28
N LEU A 147 -17.27 20.39 -7.35
CA LEU A 147 -16.46 19.67 -8.33
C LEU A 147 -15.59 20.65 -9.12
N THR A 148 -14.35 20.30 -9.39
CA THR A 148 -13.45 21.06 -10.25
C THR A 148 -12.96 20.26 -11.44
N ASP A 149 -12.86 20.90 -12.60
CA ASP A 149 -12.42 20.34 -13.88
C ASP A 149 -10.91 20.45 -14.10
N VAL A 150 -10.17 21.07 -13.17
CA VAL A 150 -8.74 21.39 -13.34
C VAL A 150 -7.87 20.15 -13.60
N ASN A 151 -8.28 18.98 -13.12
CA ASN A 151 -7.55 17.73 -13.32
C ASN A 151 -8.20 16.78 -14.34
N ARG A 152 -9.13 17.25 -15.18
CA ARG A 152 -9.88 16.41 -16.13
C ARG A 152 -8.97 15.57 -17.05
N ASN A 153 -7.84 16.15 -17.41
CA ASN A 153 -6.83 15.54 -18.29
C ASN A 153 -5.52 15.23 -17.55
N TYR A 154 -5.55 15.08 -16.21
CA TYR A 154 -4.39 14.77 -15.37
C TYR A 154 -3.22 15.78 -15.44
N LYS A 155 -3.45 16.97 -16.00
CA LYS A 155 -2.41 18.00 -16.24
C LYS A 155 -1.89 18.66 -14.96
N ILE A 156 -2.73 18.79 -13.93
CA ILE A 156 -2.36 19.45 -12.68
C ILE A 156 -1.69 18.45 -11.72
N CYS A 157 -2.22 17.24 -11.66
CA CYS A 157 -1.64 16.16 -10.88
C CYS A 157 -1.95 14.80 -11.53
N GLU A 158 -0.91 14.18 -12.09
CA GLU A 158 -0.99 12.86 -12.77
C GLU A 158 -1.42 11.73 -11.84
N THR A 159 -1.22 11.89 -10.53
CA THR A 159 -1.49 10.85 -9.51
C THR A 159 -2.78 11.07 -8.72
N TYR A 160 -3.59 12.05 -9.13
CA TYR A 160 -4.93 12.31 -8.60
C TYR A 160 -6.00 11.85 -9.59
N PRO A 161 -7.24 11.57 -9.13
CA PRO A 161 -8.34 11.26 -10.01
C PRO A 161 -8.69 12.45 -10.93
N ARG A 162 -9.46 12.15 -11.97
CA ARG A 162 -10.01 13.14 -12.91
C ARG A 162 -10.85 14.19 -12.19
N ASP A 163 -11.76 13.71 -11.36
CA ASP A 163 -12.76 14.50 -10.65
C ASP A 163 -12.26 14.75 -9.22
N LEU A 164 -12.24 16.02 -8.83
CA LEU A 164 -11.75 16.48 -7.54
C LEU A 164 -12.73 17.47 -6.95
N TYR A 165 -12.87 17.45 -5.62
CA TYR A 165 -13.74 18.36 -4.89
C TYR A 165 -12.92 19.30 -4.02
N VAL A 166 -13.23 20.59 -4.12
CA VAL A 166 -12.53 21.71 -3.49
C VAL A 166 -13.54 22.71 -2.91
N PRO A 167 -13.15 23.61 -2.00
CA PRO A 167 -14.07 24.62 -1.51
C PRO A 167 -14.59 25.51 -2.65
N ILE A 168 -15.83 25.98 -2.56
CA ILE A 168 -16.41 26.90 -3.56
C ILE A 168 -15.59 28.19 -3.70
N THR A 169 -15.00 28.65 -2.59
CA THR A 169 -14.18 29.88 -2.55
C THR A 169 -12.78 29.70 -3.14
N ALA A 170 -12.37 28.47 -3.46
CA ALA A 170 -11.07 28.20 -4.09
C ALA A 170 -11.18 28.36 -5.61
N SER A 171 -10.64 29.46 -6.14
CA SER A 171 -10.59 29.75 -7.57
C SER A 171 -9.57 28.87 -8.31
N LYS A 172 -9.71 28.73 -9.64
CA LYS A 172 -8.75 27.97 -10.46
C LYS A 172 -7.29 28.43 -10.27
N PRO A 173 -6.96 29.74 -10.23
CA PRO A 173 -5.60 30.20 -9.94
C PRO A 173 -5.07 29.75 -8.57
N ILE A 174 -5.90 29.76 -7.52
CA ILE A 174 -5.52 29.27 -6.18
C ILE A 174 -5.13 27.79 -6.25
N ILE A 175 -5.95 26.98 -6.94
CA ILE A 175 -5.70 25.55 -7.08
C ILE A 175 -4.39 25.28 -7.84
N VAL A 176 -4.16 25.98 -8.95
CA VAL A 176 -2.95 25.84 -9.77
C VAL A 176 -1.69 26.33 -9.04
N GLY A 177 -1.79 27.40 -8.24
CA GLY A 177 -0.68 27.88 -7.42
C GLY A 177 -0.32 26.89 -6.31
N SER A 178 -1.33 26.42 -5.57
CA SER A 178 -1.15 25.40 -4.53
C SER A 178 -0.55 24.11 -5.09
N SER A 179 -0.99 23.65 -6.27
CA SER A 179 -0.43 22.43 -6.88
C SER A 179 1.07 22.56 -7.18
N LYS A 180 1.53 23.70 -7.67
CA LYS A 180 2.97 23.95 -7.93
C LYS A 180 3.80 23.94 -6.65
N PHE A 181 3.22 24.35 -5.53
CA PHE A 181 3.89 24.36 -4.23
C PHE A 181 3.83 23.01 -3.50
N ARG A 182 3.00 22.07 -3.97
CA ARG A 182 2.78 20.77 -3.34
C ARG A 182 3.54 19.68 -4.09
N SER A 183 4.25 18.82 -3.36
CA SER A 183 5.04 17.74 -3.96
C SER A 183 4.22 16.90 -4.95
N LYS A 184 4.69 16.77 -6.20
CA LYS A 184 4.00 16.07 -7.29
C LYS A 184 2.62 16.63 -7.66
N GLY A 185 2.34 17.91 -7.38
CA GLY A 185 1.06 18.53 -7.72
C GLY A 185 -0.11 18.11 -6.83
N ARG A 186 0.13 17.30 -5.78
CA ARG A 186 -0.94 16.74 -4.92
C ARG A 186 -1.41 17.78 -3.91
N PHE A 187 -2.19 18.74 -4.39
CA PHE A 187 -2.76 19.84 -3.62
C PHE A 187 -3.90 19.40 -2.68
N PRO A 188 -4.24 20.19 -1.65
CA PRO A 188 -5.41 20.00 -0.79
C PRO A 188 -6.72 19.67 -1.53
N VAL A 189 -7.26 18.46 -1.35
CA VAL A 189 -8.56 18.04 -1.92
C VAL A 189 -9.41 17.28 -0.92
N LEU A 190 -10.73 17.39 -1.05
CA LEU A 190 -11.70 16.69 -0.21
C LEU A 190 -11.58 15.17 -0.38
N THR A 191 -11.65 14.43 0.73
CA THR A 191 -11.66 12.97 0.78
C THR A 191 -12.92 12.44 1.43
N TYR A 192 -13.41 13.11 2.48
CA TYR A 192 -14.63 12.74 3.17
C TYR A 192 -15.32 13.99 3.73
N PHE A 193 -16.64 14.06 3.59
CA PHE A 193 -17.44 15.14 4.15
C PHE A 193 -18.50 14.59 5.10
N TYR A 194 -18.54 15.13 6.31
CA TYR A 194 -19.52 14.78 7.32
C TYR A 194 -20.61 15.84 7.39
N GLN A 195 -21.72 15.56 6.70
CA GLN A 195 -22.80 16.51 6.43
C GLN A 195 -23.40 17.16 7.69
N GLU A 196 -23.66 16.38 8.74
CA GLU A 196 -24.34 16.88 9.97
C GLU A 196 -23.54 17.94 10.71
N LYS A 197 -22.20 17.85 10.68
CA LYS A 197 -21.30 18.81 11.37
C LYS A 197 -20.55 19.73 10.42
N LYS A 198 -20.71 19.53 9.12
CA LYS A 198 -19.96 20.24 8.06
C LYS A 198 -18.44 20.10 8.22
N ALA A 199 -18.00 19.02 8.85
CA ALA A 199 -16.58 18.69 9.00
C ALA A 199 -16.08 17.97 7.75
N ALA A 200 -14.82 18.19 7.38
CA ALA A 200 -14.24 17.54 6.22
C ALA A 200 -12.84 17.01 6.51
N VAL A 201 -12.54 15.88 5.87
CA VAL A 201 -11.20 15.31 5.78
C VAL A 201 -10.68 15.60 4.39
N CYS A 202 -9.55 16.28 4.33
CA CYS A 202 -8.83 16.57 3.10
C CYS A 202 -7.51 15.80 3.08
N ARG A 203 -7.00 15.52 1.88
CA ARG A 203 -5.68 14.92 1.68
C ARG A 203 -4.81 15.81 0.80
N CYS A 204 -3.51 15.76 1.03
CA CYS A 204 -2.51 16.45 0.21
C CYS A 204 -1.13 15.79 0.37
N SER A 205 -0.16 16.29 -0.38
CA SER A 205 1.27 16.03 -0.16
C SER A 205 1.91 17.15 0.67
N GLN A 206 3.15 16.92 1.10
CA GLN A 206 3.95 17.93 1.79
C GLN A 206 4.20 19.18 0.91
N PRO A 207 4.26 20.38 1.51
CA PRO A 207 4.65 21.59 0.80
C PRO A 207 6.14 21.59 0.44
N LEU A 208 6.50 22.33 -0.60
CA LEU A 208 7.86 22.60 -1.07
C LEU A 208 8.41 23.86 -0.38
N SER A 209 8.23 23.96 0.93
CA SER A 209 8.56 25.14 1.73
C SER A 209 10.08 25.33 1.92
N GLY A 210 10.87 24.27 1.80
CA GLY A 210 12.27 24.27 2.21
C GLY A 210 12.45 24.92 3.58
N PHE A 211 13.40 25.85 3.67
CA PHE A 211 13.63 26.61 4.90
C PHE A 211 12.61 27.74 5.12
N SER A 212 12.24 28.49 4.07
CA SER A 212 11.46 29.72 4.22
C SER A 212 10.51 30.04 3.05
N ALA A 213 10.42 29.18 2.03
CA ALA A 213 9.54 29.41 0.89
C ALA A 213 8.06 29.40 1.31
N ARG A 214 7.30 30.34 0.76
CA ARG A 214 5.87 30.53 1.01
C ARG A 214 5.12 30.52 -0.31
N CYS A 215 3.84 30.20 -0.25
CA CYS A 215 2.94 30.25 -1.40
C CYS A 215 1.61 30.82 -0.93
N LEU A 216 1.29 32.02 -1.42
CA LEU A 216 0.06 32.73 -1.04
C LEU A 216 -1.19 31.98 -1.51
N GLU A 217 -1.10 31.30 -2.64
CA GLU A 217 -2.17 30.45 -3.17
C GLU A 217 -2.39 29.21 -2.29
N ASP A 218 -1.34 28.58 -1.77
CA ASP A 218 -1.48 27.44 -0.85
C ASP A 218 -2.01 27.88 0.52
N GLU A 219 -1.54 29.01 1.05
CA GLU A 219 -2.07 29.64 2.25
C GLU A 219 -3.57 29.98 2.08
N SER A 220 -3.96 30.55 0.93
CA SER A 220 -5.34 30.85 0.57
C SER A 220 -6.19 29.59 0.41
N MET A 221 -5.62 28.50 -0.13
CA MET A 221 -6.30 27.21 -0.27
C MET A 221 -6.64 26.62 1.10
N LEU A 222 -5.70 26.63 2.04
CA LEU A 222 -5.93 26.17 3.41
C LEU A 222 -6.93 27.07 4.13
N GLN A 223 -6.91 28.38 3.87
CA GLN A 223 -7.89 29.33 4.40
C GLN A 223 -9.29 29.07 3.83
N ALA A 224 -9.42 28.75 2.54
CA ALA A 224 -10.69 28.39 1.91
C ALA A 224 -11.28 27.13 2.54
N ILE A 225 -10.44 26.13 2.82
CA ILE A 225 -10.84 24.91 3.51
C ILE A 225 -11.28 25.23 4.94
N SER A 226 -10.53 26.04 5.68
CA SER A 226 -10.91 26.52 7.02
C SER A 226 -12.29 27.21 7.02
N LYS A 227 -12.50 28.14 6.07
CA LYS A 227 -13.76 28.89 5.93
C LYS A 227 -14.95 28.02 5.49
N ALA A 228 -14.71 26.87 4.87
CA ALA A 228 -15.75 25.91 4.49
C ALA A 228 -16.41 25.24 5.72
N ASN A 229 -15.83 25.38 6.93
CA ASN A 229 -16.47 24.94 8.17
C ASN A 229 -16.63 26.12 9.14
N HIS A 230 -17.79 26.77 9.10
CA HIS A 230 -18.13 27.89 9.98
C HIS A 230 -18.16 27.53 11.48
N ASN A 231 -18.25 26.23 11.81
CA ASN A 231 -18.32 25.79 13.19
C ASN A 231 -16.93 25.67 13.84
N SER A 232 -15.86 25.86 13.08
CA SER A 232 -14.47 25.77 13.54
C SER A 232 -13.72 27.10 13.42
N ARG A 233 -12.79 27.33 14.35
CA ARG A 233 -11.81 28.44 14.24
C ARG A 233 -10.45 27.99 13.72
N PHE A 234 -10.18 26.70 13.62
CA PHE A 234 -8.87 26.19 13.22
C PHE A 234 -8.92 24.86 12.48
N VAL A 235 -7.92 24.62 11.64
CA VAL A 235 -7.77 23.38 10.88
C VAL A 235 -6.61 22.57 11.46
N TYR A 236 -6.82 21.29 11.71
CA TYR A 236 -5.70 20.43 12.10
C TYR A 236 -4.96 19.94 10.86
N VAL A 237 -3.63 20.04 10.92
CA VAL A 237 -2.75 19.51 9.90
C VAL A 237 -1.96 18.36 10.51
N MET A 238 -2.23 17.15 10.01
CA MET A 238 -1.63 15.92 10.49
C MET A 238 -0.53 15.47 9.54
N ASP A 239 0.71 15.57 9.98
CA ASP A 239 1.84 14.95 9.31
C ASP A 239 2.10 13.57 9.90
N THR A 240 1.97 12.58 9.04
CA THR A 240 2.11 11.18 9.40
C THR A 240 3.51 10.84 9.83
N ARG A 241 4.51 11.59 9.37
CA ARG A 241 5.92 11.28 9.62
C ARG A 241 6.29 11.52 11.08
N PRO A 242 7.35 10.85 11.57
CA PRO A 242 8.10 11.32 12.72
C PRO A 242 8.67 12.72 12.46
N LYS A 243 8.72 13.56 13.50
CA LYS A 243 9.24 14.94 13.44
C LYS A 243 10.64 14.99 12.81
N LEU A 244 11.53 14.07 13.18
CA LEU A 244 12.89 14.01 12.63
C LEU A 244 12.90 13.78 11.11
N ASN A 245 12.06 12.87 10.62
CA ASN A 245 11.93 12.60 9.19
C ASN A 245 11.34 13.80 8.43
N ALA A 246 10.44 14.55 9.07
CA ALA A 246 9.92 15.79 8.51
C ALA A 246 10.98 16.90 8.43
N MET A 247 11.83 17.03 9.46
CA MET A 247 12.97 17.96 9.47
C MET A 247 14.00 17.61 8.39
N ALA A 248 14.31 16.32 8.22
CA ALA A 248 15.22 15.87 7.16
C ALA A 248 14.68 16.21 5.76
N ASN A 249 13.38 16.02 5.52
CA ASN A 249 12.74 16.43 4.27
C ASN A 249 12.76 17.95 4.07
N ARG A 250 12.64 18.72 5.15
CA ARG A 250 12.73 20.19 5.11
C ARG A 250 14.10 20.65 4.61
N ALA A 251 15.17 20.02 5.08
CA ALA A 251 16.52 20.28 4.60
C ALA A 251 16.71 19.95 3.10
N ALA A 252 15.94 19.01 2.57
CA ALA A 252 15.92 18.63 1.15
C ALA A 252 14.97 19.48 0.28
N GLY A 253 14.53 20.66 0.75
CA GLY A 253 13.68 21.57 -0.02
C GLY A 253 12.18 21.28 0.03
N LYS A 254 11.75 20.27 0.80
CA LYS A 254 10.33 20.02 1.11
C LYS A 254 9.98 20.67 2.45
N GLY A 255 9.01 20.15 3.20
CA GLY A 255 8.85 20.55 4.59
C GLY A 255 7.46 20.29 5.14
N TYR A 256 7.02 21.25 5.94
CA TYR A 256 5.71 21.23 6.57
C TYR A 256 5.22 22.66 6.81
N GLU A 257 3.89 22.84 6.95
CA GLU A 257 3.31 24.16 7.16
C GLU A 257 3.87 24.79 8.45
N ASN A 258 4.29 26.06 8.36
CA ASN A 258 4.70 26.83 9.52
C ASN A 258 3.48 27.56 10.10
N GLU A 259 3.21 27.43 11.40
CA GLU A 259 2.06 28.07 12.06
C GLU A 259 2.11 29.61 11.96
N ASP A 260 3.30 30.21 11.78
CA ASP A 260 3.45 31.65 11.54
C ASP A 260 2.88 32.10 10.19
N ASN A 261 2.93 31.23 9.18
CA ASN A 261 2.53 31.55 7.81
C ASN A 261 1.08 31.11 7.54
N TYR A 262 0.70 29.96 8.09
CA TYR A 262 -0.63 29.39 7.92
C TYR A 262 -1.48 29.76 9.13
N SER A 263 -2.16 30.91 9.05
CA SER A 263 -3.07 31.32 10.11
C SER A 263 -4.14 30.25 10.36
N ASN A 264 -4.50 30.06 11.63
CA ASN A 264 -5.59 29.16 12.06
C ASN A 264 -5.33 27.67 11.77
N ILE A 265 -4.08 27.21 11.76
CA ILE A 265 -3.77 25.78 11.77
C ILE A 265 -3.31 25.31 13.15
N ARG A 266 -3.50 24.01 13.43
CA ARG A 266 -2.86 23.29 14.53
C ARG A 266 -2.09 22.12 13.95
N PHE A 267 -0.77 22.14 14.07
CA PHE A 267 0.07 21.13 13.45
C PHE A 267 0.37 19.95 14.40
N GLN A 268 0.28 18.72 13.91
CA GLN A 268 0.57 17.51 14.70
C GLN A 268 1.38 16.48 13.89
N PHE A 269 2.48 15.99 14.49
CA PHE A 269 3.21 14.81 14.00
C PHE A 269 2.69 13.52 14.64
N VAL A 270 2.62 12.43 13.86
CA VAL A 270 2.02 11.17 14.32
C VAL A 270 3.00 10.00 14.42
N GLY A 271 4.13 10.05 13.71
CA GLY A 271 5.23 9.10 13.93
C GLY A 271 5.13 7.77 13.18
N ILE A 272 4.39 7.72 12.07
CA ILE A 272 4.36 6.58 11.15
C ILE A 272 5.65 6.60 10.30
N GLU A 273 6.47 5.57 10.50
CA GLU A 273 7.73 5.40 9.77
C GLU A 273 7.52 5.21 8.27
N ASN A 274 8.58 5.47 7.49
CA ASN A 274 8.53 5.40 6.03
C ASN A 274 8.47 3.95 5.51
N ILE A 275 8.19 3.82 4.21
CA ILE A 275 8.05 2.51 3.53
C ILE A 275 9.28 1.60 3.64
N HIS A 276 10.48 2.15 3.82
CA HIS A 276 11.70 1.34 3.95
C HIS A 276 11.75 0.67 5.33
N VAL A 277 11.38 1.40 6.38
CA VAL A 277 11.26 0.85 7.73
C VAL A 277 10.15 -0.21 7.78
N MET A 278 9.00 0.06 7.17
CA MET A 278 7.90 -0.91 7.08
C MET A 278 8.32 -2.19 6.33
N ARG A 279 9.07 -2.06 5.24
CA ARG A 279 9.61 -3.20 4.48
C ARG A 279 10.57 -4.03 5.33
N THR A 280 11.51 -3.38 6.00
CA THR A 280 12.47 -4.08 6.89
C THR A 280 11.76 -4.77 8.05
N SER A 281 10.75 -4.12 8.64
CA SER A 281 9.92 -4.70 9.70
C SER A 281 9.20 -5.97 9.22
N LEU A 282 8.59 -5.91 8.03
CA LEU A 282 7.93 -7.06 7.44
C LEU A 282 8.91 -8.19 7.10
N GLN A 283 10.11 -7.87 6.58
CA GLN A 283 11.15 -8.88 6.31
C GLN A 283 11.55 -9.63 7.58
N LYS A 284 11.80 -8.91 8.67
CA LYS A 284 12.11 -9.51 9.98
C LYS A 284 10.95 -10.36 10.51
N LEU A 285 9.71 -9.89 10.37
CA LEU A 285 8.54 -10.68 10.75
C LEU A 285 8.49 -12.00 9.96
N LEU A 286 8.72 -11.91 8.65
CA LEU A 286 8.69 -13.07 7.76
C LEU A 286 9.84 -14.04 8.00
N GLU A 287 11.00 -13.58 8.46
CA GLU A 287 12.11 -14.43 8.91
C GLU A 287 11.73 -15.21 10.18
N VAL A 288 11.18 -14.53 11.19
CA VAL A 288 10.72 -15.15 12.45
C VAL A 288 9.60 -16.15 12.19
N VAL A 289 8.63 -15.79 11.36
CA VAL A 289 7.57 -16.70 10.95
C VAL A 289 8.19 -17.83 10.12
N GLY A 290 8.93 -17.55 9.06
CA GLY A 290 9.49 -18.56 8.15
C GLY A 290 10.42 -19.59 8.80
N THR A 291 11.06 -19.26 9.93
CA THR A 291 12.02 -20.17 10.55
C THR A 291 11.34 -21.40 11.16
N ARG A 292 11.93 -22.58 10.92
CA ARG A 292 11.42 -23.87 11.41
C ARG A 292 11.91 -24.13 12.83
N SER A 293 11.08 -24.83 13.62
CA SER A 293 11.44 -25.33 14.96
C SER A 293 11.85 -24.26 15.98
N LEU A 294 11.22 -23.07 15.96
CA LEU A 294 11.44 -22.05 16.99
C LEU A 294 10.81 -22.44 18.33
N SER A 295 11.48 -22.09 19.43
CA SER A 295 10.84 -22.08 20.74
C SER A 295 9.81 -20.94 20.82
N VAL A 296 8.84 -21.07 21.72
CA VAL A 296 7.83 -20.02 21.95
C VAL A 296 8.49 -18.71 22.38
N ASN A 297 9.52 -18.78 23.22
CA ASN A 297 10.23 -17.59 23.70
C ASN A 297 10.96 -16.87 22.56
N ASP A 298 11.69 -17.60 21.72
CA ASP A 298 12.41 -17.02 20.58
C ASP A 298 11.44 -16.42 19.56
N TYR A 299 10.28 -17.07 19.35
CA TYR A 299 9.24 -16.54 18.49
C TYR A 299 8.68 -15.21 19.00
N LEU A 300 8.38 -15.10 20.29
CA LEU A 300 7.85 -13.86 20.89
C LEU A 300 8.89 -12.73 20.88
N LEU A 301 10.15 -13.02 21.19
CA LEU A 301 11.25 -12.06 21.11
C LEU A 301 11.50 -11.59 19.67
N GLY A 302 11.43 -12.50 18.70
CA GLY A 302 11.48 -12.19 17.27
C GLY A 302 10.32 -11.30 16.84
N LEU A 303 9.10 -11.58 17.31
CA LEU A 303 7.91 -10.82 17.00
C LEU A 303 7.96 -9.39 17.57
N GLU A 304 8.48 -9.21 18.79
CA GLU A 304 8.67 -7.89 19.37
C GLU A 304 9.76 -7.11 18.61
N SER A 305 10.92 -7.73 18.40
CA SER A 305 12.09 -7.09 17.77
C SER A 305 11.89 -6.73 16.28
N CYS A 306 10.96 -7.40 15.57
CA CYS A 306 10.61 -7.02 14.21
C CYS A 306 9.85 -5.68 14.13
N GLY A 307 9.23 -5.23 15.23
CA GLY A 307 8.52 -3.95 15.33
C GLY A 307 7.19 -3.86 14.58
N TRP A 308 6.73 -4.93 13.93
CA TRP A 308 5.52 -4.90 13.08
C TRP A 308 4.29 -4.42 13.83
N LEU A 309 4.03 -4.99 15.02
CA LEU A 309 2.89 -4.60 15.86
C LEU A 309 3.00 -3.16 16.36
N ARG A 310 4.22 -2.64 16.58
CA ARG A 310 4.43 -1.23 16.94
C ARG A 310 4.03 -0.31 15.79
N HIS A 311 4.33 -0.68 14.55
CA HIS A 311 3.93 0.07 13.37
C HIS A 311 2.42 0.01 13.14
N VAL A 312 1.79 -1.16 13.30
CA VAL A 312 0.33 -1.30 13.24
C VAL A 312 -0.33 -0.41 14.29
N LYS A 313 0.17 -0.44 15.54
CA LYS A 313 -0.30 0.43 16.62
C LYS A 313 -0.21 1.91 16.23
N ALA A 314 0.92 2.36 15.68
CA ALA A 314 1.10 3.76 15.27
C ALA A 314 0.10 4.20 14.19
N VAL A 315 -0.19 3.33 13.21
CA VAL A 315 -1.21 3.60 12.17
C VAL A 315 -2.61 3.65 12.77
N VAL A 316 -2.93 2.75 13.71
CA VAL A 316 -4.23 2.74 14.39
C VAL A 316 -4.38 3.97 15.29
N ASP A 317 -3.35 4.34 16.06
CA ASP A 317 -3.33 5.56 16.88
C ASP A 317 -3.55 6.80 16.00
N ALA A 318 -3.00 6.82 14.80
CA ALA A 318 -3.19 7.89 13.82
C ALA A 318 -4.66 8.02 13.38
N ALA A 319 -5.31 6.90 13.06
CA ALA A 319 -6.72 6.86 12.71
C ALA A 319 -7.60 7.23 13.92
N ILE A 320 -7.25 6.75 15.11
CA ILE A 320 -7.90 7.11 16.37
C ILE A 320 -7.76 8.62 16.62
N PHE A 321 -6.60 9.21 16.38
CA PHE A 321 -6.41 10.65 16.50
C PHE A 321 -7.29 11.40 15.49
N LEU A 322 -7.29 11.01 14.22
CA LEU A 322 -8.16 11.58 13.19
C LEU A 322 -9.65 11.54 13.61
N THR A 323 -10.11 10.46 14.24
CA THR A 323 -11.50 10.34 14.73
C THR A 323 -11.76 11.08 16.05
N LYS A 324 -10.75 11.15 16.95
CA LYS A 324 -10.83 11.83 18.26
C LYS A 324 -10.52 13.32 18.22
N VAL A 325 -9.90 13.84 17.18
CA VAL A 325 -9.82 15.26 16.86
C VAL A 325 -11.24 15.69 16.47
N ARG A 326 -12.09 15.77 17.49
CA ARG A 326 -13.55 15.60 17.42
C ARG A 326 -14.22 16.65 16.52
N PRO A 327 -14.92 16.24 15.45
CA PRO A 327 -16.11 16.95 14.97
C PRO A 327 -17.25 16.97 15.99
N TRP A 328 -17.19 16.14 17.04
CA TRP A 328 -18.28 15.91 17.99
C TRP A 328 -18.25 16.77 19.26
N ALA A 329 -17.20 17.55 19.48
CA ALA A 329 -17.15 18.50 20.61
C ALA A 329 -16.63 19.89 20.22
N SER A 330 -15.79 20.03 19.17
CA SER A 330 -15.23 21.34 18.79
C SER A 330 -14.68 21.41 17.34
N ASN A 331 -15.36 20.80 16.36
CA ASN A 331 -15.21 21.05 14.91
C ASN A 331 -13.78 21.32 14.40
N PRO A 332 -13.05 20.34 13.89
CA PRO A 332 -11.98 20.70 12.94
C PRO A 332 -12.04 19.93 11.63
N LEU A 333 -11.61 20.62 10.57
CA LEU A 333 -11.17 19.98 9.34
C LEU A 333 -9.81 19.32 9.57
N LEU A 334 -9.58 18.15 9.00
CA LEU A 334 -8.28 17.47 9.08
C LEU A 334 -7.64 17.35 7.70
N PHE A 335 -6.38 17.75 7.58
CA PHE A 335 -5.50 17.33 6.49
C PHE A 335 -4.70 16.10 6.88
N TYR A 336 -4.77 15.02 6.09
CA TYR A 336 -3.85 13.89 6.20
C TYR A 336 -2.87 13.87 5.02
N ARG A 337 -1.57 13.69 5.34
CA ARG A 337 -0.50 13.62 4.34
C ARG A 337 -0.27 12.19 3.84
N SER A 338 -0.40 12.02 2.53
CA SER A 338 0.19 10.89 1.80
C SER A 338 1.56 11.35 1.30
N SER A 339 2.62 10.68 1.76
CA SER A 339 3.98 10.81 1.22
C SER A 339 4.04 10.52 -0.28
#